data_AF-A0A7J4P1C1-F1
#
_entry.id   AF-A0A7J4P1C1-F1
#
_cell.length_a   1.000
_cell.length_b   1.000
_cell.length_c   1.000
_cell.angle_alpha   90.00
_cell.angle_beta   90.00
_cell.angle_gamma   90.00
#
_symmetry.space_group_name_H-M   'P 1'
#
loop_
_entity.id
_entity.type
_entity.pdbx_description
1 polymer ?
#
loop_
_entity_poly.entity_id
_entity_poly.type
_entity_poly.pdbx_seq_one_letter_code
_entity_poly.pdbx_strand_id
1 'polypeptide(L)'
;MEESDSSGVPVMLPIDVLVAPQVKAGVRPRVVQVTSVPPDHAIVDIGPKTVEYFFGRMQSCRTIMWNGPMGVYEIPQFSLGTRSLINYLSCLDVTSV
;
A
#
# COMPACT_ATOMS: atom_id res chain seq x y z
N MET A 1 17.52 -2.86 -4.03
CA MET A 1 17.06 -3.83 -5.05
C MET A 1 18.13 -4.91 -5.23
N GLU A 2 19.40 -4.54 -5.44
CA GLU A 2 20.53 -5.48 -5.54
C GLU A 2 20.66 -6.50 -4.39
N GLU A 3 20.43 -6.08 -3.14
CA GLU A 3 20.46 -7.00 -1.98
C GLU A 3 19.27 -7.99 -1.96
N SER A 4 18.11 -7.60 -2.47
CA SER A 4 16.94 -8.47 -2.62
C SER A 4 17.18 -9.50 -3.73
N ASP A 5 17.75 -9.07 -4.85
CA ASP A 5 18.04 -9.93 -6.01
C ASP A 5 19.07 -11.01 -5.67
N SER A 6 20.06 -10.68 -4.84
CA SER A 6 21.11 -11.61 -4.38
C SER A 6 20.67 -12.56 -3.26
N SER A 7 19.70 -12.16 -2.43
CA SER A 7 19.17 -12.97 -1.32
C SER A 7 17.99 -13.86 -1.73
N GLY A 8 17.42 -13.66 -2.93
CA GLY A 8 16.22 -14.37 -3.38
C GLY A 8 14.95 -13.97 -2.62
N VAL A 9 15.01 -12.88 -1.84
CA VAL A 9 13.86 -12.37 -1.10
C VAL A 9 13.08 -11.43 -2.02
N PRO A 10 11.85 -11.78 -2.43
CA PRO A 10 11.09 -10.94 -3.35
C PRO A 10 10.66 -9.63 -2.68
N VAL A 11 11.04 -8.50 -3.27
CA VAL A 11 10.56 -7.17 -2.88
C VAL A 11 9.37 -6.80 -3.76
N MET A 12 8.23 -6.54 -3.11
CA MET A 12 7.01 -6.13 -3.79
C MET A 12 6.83 -4.61 -3.65
N LEU A 13 6.63 -3.93 -4.76
CA LEU A 13 6.37 -2.49 -4.80
C LEU A 13 4.95 -2.20 -5.34
N PRO A 14 4.38 -1.03 -5.01
CA PRO A 14 3.09 -0.62 -5.56
C PRO A 14 3.07 -0.55 -7.09
N ILE A 15 1.97 -1.00 -7.67
CA ILE A 15 1.71 -0.97 -9.12
C ILE A 15 0.87 0.27 -9.46
N ASP A 16 -0.04 0.62 -8.55
CA ASP A 16 -0.89 1.80 -8.62
C ASP A 16 -0.94 2.52 -7.26
N VAL A 17 -1.23 3.80 -7.31
CA VAL A 17 -1.15 4.70 -6.16
C VAL A 17 -2.28 5.72 -6.19
N LEU A 18 -2.72 6.15 -5.02
CA LEU A 18 -3.57 7.33 -4.86
C LEU A 18 -2.67 8.56 -4.85
N VAL A 19 -3.02 9.54 -5.67
CA VAL A 19 -2.29 10.81 -5.78
C VAL A 19 -3.22 11.98 -5.54
N ALA A 20 -2.69 13.02 -4.90
CA ALA A 20 -3.39 14.27 -4.66
C ALA A 20 -2.44 15.47 -4.84
N PRO A 21 -2.92 16.62 -5.33
CA PRO A 21 -2.09 17.83 -5.48
C PRO A 21 -1.68 18.42 -4.11
N GLN A 22 -2.44 18.15 -3.05
CA GLN A 22 -2.13 18.57 -1.68
C GLN A 22 -2.57 17.50 -0.69
N VAL A 23 -1.76 17.29 0.35
CA VAL A 23 -2.05 16.39 1.47
C VAL A 23 -2.93 17.13 2.49
N LYS A 24 -4.20 17.33 2.15
CA LYS A 24 -5.19 18.02 3.00
C LYS A 24 -6.55 17.37 2.94
N ALA A 25 -7.31 17.49 4.04
CA ALA A 25 -8.71 17.07 4.09
C ALA A 25 -9.55 17.77 3.01
N GLY A 26 -10.52 17.06 2.43
CA GLY A 26 -11.41 17.58 1.38
C GLY A 26 -10.84 17.56 -0.05
N VAL A 27 -9.54 17.32 -0.24
CA VAL A 27 -8.95 17.09 -1.57
C VAL A 27 -9.28 15.66 -2.01
N ARG A 28 -9.94 15.53 -3.17
CA ARG A 28 -10.24 14.22 -3.75
C ARG A 28 -8.99 13.63 -4.40
N PRO A 29 -8.49 12.47 -3.93
CA PRO A 29 -7.40 11.77 -4.60
C PRO A 29 -7.90 11.13 -5.90
N ARG A 30 -6.97 10.80 -6.79
CA ARG A 30 -7.21 9.94 -7.95
C ARG A 30 -6.24 8.78 -7.97
N VAL A 31 -6.66 7.66 -8.54
CA VAL A 31 -5.79 6.49 -8.74
C VAL A 31 -5.03 6.65 -10.05
N VAL A 32 -3.73 6.41 -10.03
CA VAL A 32 -2.87 6.36 -11.22
C VAL A 32 -1.92 5.16 -11.13
N GLN A 33 -1.42 4.71 -12.28
CA GLN A 33 -0.27 3.78 -12.29
C GLN A 33 0.94 4.49 -11.69
N VAL A 34 1.83 3.73 -11.01
CA VAL A 34 3.06 4.30 -10.43
C VAL A 34 3.95 4.99 -11.47
N THR A 35 3.89 4.55 -12.72
CA THR A 35 4.61 5.15 -13.87
C THR A 35 3.95 6.40 -14.43
N SER A 36 2.77 6.77 -13.94
CA SER A 36 1.93 7.86 -14.46
C SER A 36 1.60 8.89 -13.38
N VAL A 37 2.45 9.02 -12.36
CA VAL A 37 2.29 10.01 -11.29
C VAL A 37 2.57 11.42 -11.86
N PRO A 38 1.61 12.35 -11.78
CA PRO A 38 1.83 13.73 -12.19
C PRO A 38 2.90 14.41 -11.32
N PRO A 39 3.76 15.27 -11.89
CA PRO A 39 4.86 15.90 -11.16
C PRO A 39 4.40 16.85 -10.04
N ASP A 40 3.19 17.39 -10.14
CA ASP A 40 2.57 18.31 -9.19
C ASP A 40 1.69 17.59 -8.14
N HIS A 41 1.69 16.25 -8.13
CA HIS A 41 0.92 15.45 -7.18
C HIS A 41 1.83 14.66 -6.25
N ALA A 42 1.43 14.55 -4.99
CA ALA A 42 2.04 13.64 -4.02
C ALA A 42 1.30 12.29 -4.03
N ILE A 43 2.04 11.20 -3.83
CA ILE A 43 1.47 9.89 -3.50
C ILE A 43 1.01 9.95 -2.04
N VAL A 44 -0.26 9.64 -1.82
CA VAL A 44 -0.90 9.75 -0.50
C VAL A 44 -1.35 8.42 0.09
N ASP A 45 -1.54 7.40 -0.75
CA ASP A 45 -1.86 6.03 -0.32
C ASP A 45 -1.59 5.06 -1.50
N ILE A 46 -1.66 3.76 -1.25
CA ILE A 46 -1.59 2.72 -2.29
C ILE A 46 -2.93 2.55 -3.01
N GLY A 47 -2.88 2.21 -4.30
CA GLY A 47 -4.06 1.99 -5.12
C GLY A 47 -4.71 0.62 -4.92
N PRO A 48 -5.95 0.44 -5.43
CA PRO A 48 -6.71 -0.80 -5.28
C PRO A 48 -6.01 -2.02 -5.89
N LYS A 49 -5.31 -1.88 -7.03
CA LYS A 49 -4.61 -3.04 -7.63
C LYS A 49 -3.43 -3.49 -6.77
N THR A 50 -2.75 -2.56 -6.12
CA THR A 50 -1.67 -2.83 -5.18
C THR A 50 -2.19 -3.53 -3.93
N VAL A 51 -3.35 -3.10 -3.42
CA VAL A 51 -4.01 -3.77 -2.29
C VAL A 51 -4.33 -5.23 -2.63
N GLU A 52 -4.95 -5.49 -3.79
CA GLU A 52 -5.24 -6.86 -4.26
C GLU A 52 -3.98 -7.69 -4.45
N TYR A 53 -2.93 -7.08 -5.03
CA TYR A 53 -1.64 -7.72 -5.21
C TYR A 53 -1.03 -8.17 -3.87
N PHE A 54 -1.10 -7.32 -2.84
CA PHE A 54 -0.60 -7.66 -1.51
C PHE A 54 -1.47 -8.70 -0.80
N PHE A 55 -2.79 -8.66 -0.96
CA PHE A 55 -3.68 -9.69 -0.41
C PHE A 55 -3.29 -11.09 -0.90
N GLY A 56 -3.03 -11.23 -2.20
CA GLY A 56 -2.62 -12.50 -2.80
C GLY A 56 -1.33 -13.04 -2.17
N ARG A 57 -0.39 -12.17 -1.81
CA ARG A 57 0.84 -12.60 -1.13
C ARG A 57 0.59 -12.96 0.33
N MET A 58 -0.17 -12.14 1.05
CA MET A 58 -0.46 -12.33 2.47
C MET A 58 -1.15 -13.66 2.77
N GLN A 59 -2.00 -14.17 1.86
CA GLN A 59 -2.63 -15.49 1.99
C GLN A 59 -1.62 -16.65 2.11
N SER A 60 -0.46 -16.51 1.48
CA SER A 60 0.57 -17.55 1.48
C SER A 60 1.51 -17.49 2.69
N CYS A 61 1.39 -16.44 3.51
CA CYS A 61 2.26 -16.22 4.66
C CYS A 61 1.76 -16.99 5.89
N ARG A 62 2.69 -17.52 6.69
CA ARG A 62 2.39 -18.06 8.03
C ARG A 62 2.61 -17.05 9.15
N THR A 63 3.53 -16.11 8.91
CA THR A 63 3.88 -15.03 9.82
C THR A 63 3.96 -13.75 9.03
N ILE A 64 3.39 -12.67 9.56
CA ILE A 64 3.43 -11.33 8.96
C ILE A 64 3.94 -10.36 10.03
N MET A 65 4.99 -9.62 9.71
CA MET A 65 5.45 -8.49 10.51
C MET A 65 5.05 -7.21 9.80
N TRP A 66 4.28 -6.35 10.47
CA TRP A 66 3.78 -5.11 9.92
C TRP A 66 4.35 -3.91 10.70
N ASN A 67 5.07 -3.04 10.01
CA ASN A 67 5.56 -1.80 10.61
C ASN A 67 5.30 -0.59 9.71
N GLY A 68 4.41 0.30 10.17
CA GLY A 68 4.10 1.56 9.50
C GLY A 68 2.86 1.52 8.59
N PRO A 69 2.12 2.63 8.46
CA PRO A 69 1.00 2.73 7.53
C PRO A 69 1.48 2.84 6.08
N MET A 70 0.60 2.53 5.13
CA MET A 70 0.90 2.60 3.69
C MET A 70 0.66 3.98 3.08
N GLY A 71 -0.06 4.84 3.79
CA GLY A 71 -0.47 6.17 3.31
C GLY A 71 -0.62 7.16 4.47
N VAL A 72 -1.10 8.36 4.13
CA VAL A 72 -1.35 9.45 5.09
C VAL A 72 -2.64 9.15 5.86
N TYR A 73 -2.57 8.19 6.77
CA TYR A 73 -3.71 7.63 7.48
C TYR A 73 -4.47 8.64 8.35
N GLU A 74 -3.84 9.75 8.72
CA GLU A 74 -4.43 10.85 9.48
C GLU A 74 -5.57 11.54 8.73
N ILE A 75 -5.61 11.42 7.40
CA ILE A 75 -6.66 11.96 6.55
C ILE A 75 -7.52 10.79 6.04
N PRO A 76 -8.82 10.69 6.41
CA PRO A 76 -9.64 9.52 6.11
C PRO A 76 -9.65 9.09 4.64
N GLN A 77 -9.67 10.04 3.71
CA GLN A 77 -9.66 9.76 2.28
C GLN A 77 -8.34 9.19 1.73
N PHE A 78 -7.25 9.25 2.51
CA PHE A 78 -5.91 8.73 2.19
C PHE A 78 -5.53 7.54 3.09
N SER A 79 -6.50 6.94 3.76
CA SER A 79 -6.29 5.81 4.70
C SER A 79 -6.83 4.47 4.18
N LEU A 80 -7.42 4.46 2.98
CA LEU A 80 -8.20 3.32 2.47
C LEU A 80 -7.32 2.10 2.20
N GLY A 81 -6.15 2.27 1.59
CA GLY A 81 -5.21 1.19 1.32
C GLY A 81 -4.67 0.56 2.60
N THR A 82 -4.24 1.41 3.54
CA THR A 82 -3.79 0.97 4.87
C THR A 82 -4.88 0.19 5.61
N ARG A 83 -6.11 0.74 5.67
CA ARG A 83 -7.24 0.08 6.34
C ARG A 83 -7.62 -1.24 5.68
N SER A 84 -7.58 -1.30 4.34
CA SER A 84 -7.91 -2.52 3.59
C SER A 84 -6.95 -3.65 3.96
N LEU A 85 -5.65 -3.36 4.06
CA LEU A 85 -4.64 -4.34 4.45
C LEU A 85 -4.74 -4.77 5.90
N ILE A 86 -4.98 -3.85 6.82
CA ILE A 86 -5.16 -4.19 8.24
C ILE A 86 -6.42 -5.04 8.45
N ASN A 87 -7.55 -4.65 7.83
CA ASN A 87 -8.79 -5.44 7.90
C ASN A 87 -8.57 -6.83 7.31
N TYR A 88 -7.85 -6.93 6.20
CA TYR A 88 -7.56 -8.20 5.59
C TYR A 88 -6.66 -9.08 6.47
N LEU A 89 -5.58 -8.51 7.02
CA LEU A 89 -4.70 -9.17 7.98
C LEU A 89 -5.47 -9.73 9.17
N SER A 90 -6.44 -8.97 9.69
CA SER A 90 -7.26 -9.40 10.84
C SER A 90 -8.14 -10.62 10.57
N CYS A 91 -8.40 -10.94 9.30
CA CYS A 91 -9.18 -12.10 8.88
C CYS A 91 -8.32 -13.34 8.58
N LEU A 92 -6.99 -13.20 8.57
CA LEU A 92 -6.08 -14.29 8.26
C LEU A 92 -5.71 -15.07 9.52
N ASP A 93 -5.65 -16.39 9.40
CA ASP A 93 -5.11 -17.28 10.44
C ASP A 93 -3.58 -17.33 10.35
N VAL A 94 -2.94 -16.24 10.78
CA VAL A 94 -1.49 -16.05 10.71
C VAL A 94 -0.97 -15.46 12.01
N THR A 95 0.31 -15.71 12.31
CA THR A 95 0.99 -14.98 13.38
C THR A 95 1.33 -13.57 12.90
N SER A 96 0.65 -12.55 13.40
CA SER A 96 0.91 -11.14 13.07
C SER A 96 1.65 -10.41 14.19
N VAL A 97 2.67 -9.60 13.86
CA VAL A 97 3.44 -8.73 14.78
C VAL A 97 3.49 -7.30 14.28
#